data_AF-A0A183TA10-F1
#
_entry.id   AF-A0A183TA10-F1
#
_cell.length_a   1.000
_cell.length_b   1.000
_cell.length_c   1.000
_cell.angle_alpha   90.00
_cell.angle_beta   90.00
_cell.angle_gamma   90.00
#
_symmetry.space_group_name_H-M   'P 1'
#
loop_
_entity.id
_entity.type
_entity.pdbx_description
1 polymer ?
#
loop_
_entity_poly.entity_id
_entity_poly.type
_entity_poly.pdbx_seq_one_letter_code
_entity_poly.pdbx_strand_id
1 'polypeptide(L)'
;MVAGIHLYTVAGDTYIECLSDSSVFVQSRLCSEIHGFHPTTVVKIPPACSLRVFSNREFARILHLTVPLGVEAVYDIVKMCTIRLSFVKGWGAEYHRQDVTSTPCWIEVHLRGPLFWLDRVLRQMGPSPNPVSSVS
;
A
#
# COMPACT_ATOMS: atom_id res chain seq x y z
N MET A 1 14.36 25.10 6.33
CA MET A 1 13.74 24.34 5.23
C MET A 1 12.72 23.40 5.83
N VAL A 2 11.50 23.33 5.30
CA VAL A 2 10.54 22.31 5.74
C VAL A 2 10.92 21.02 5.02
N ALA A 3 11.48 20.07 5.75
CA ALA A 3 11.75 18.74 5.25
C ALA A 3 10.50 17.85 5.40
N GLY A 4 10.24 17.01 4.40
CA GLY A 4 9.07 16.13 4.33
C GLY A 4 9.46 14.67 4.52
N ILE A 5 9.28 13.88 3.47
CA ILE A 5 9.73 12.49 3.42
C ILE A 5 10.77 12.29 2.32
N HIS A 6 11.57 11.24 2.48
CA HIS A 6 12.38 10.68 1.42
C HIS A 6 11.85 9.28 1.09
N LEU A 7 11.34 9.12 -0.14
CA LEU A 7 10.86 7.85 -0.69
C LEU A 7 11.93 7.31 -1.64
N TYR A 8 12.47 6.13 -1.36
CA TYR A 8 13.55 5.55 -2.15
C TYR A 8 13.43 4.04 -2.26
N THR A 9 14.11 3.47 -3.25
CA THR A 9 14.10 2.03 -3.54
C THR A 9 15.53 1.48 -3.51
N VAL A 10 15.75 0.40 -2.76
CA VAL A 10 17.02 -0.33 -2.69
C VAL A 10 16.76 -1.80 -2.93
N ALA A 11 17.45 -2.40 -3.90
CA ALA A 11 17.34 -3.83 -4.22
C ALA A 11 15.90 -4.35 -4.44
N GLY A 12 14.99 -3.47 -4.91
CA GLY A 12 13.57 -3.81 -5.14
C GLY A 12 12.66 -3.65 -3.92
N ASP A 13 13.19 -3.19 -2.78
CA ASP A 13 12.42 -2.83 -1.60
C ASP A 13 12.26 -1.29 -1.55
N THR A 14 11.06 -0.82 -1.23
CA THR A 14 10.74 0.61 -1.12
C THR A 14 10.66 1.03 0.34
N TYR A 15 11.28 2.15 0.65
CA TYR A 15 11.41 2.72 1.98
C TYR A 15 10.86 4.14 2.02
N ILE A 16 10.31 4.51 3.17
CA ILE A 16 9.96 5.89 3.52
C ILE A 16 10.77 6.29 4.74
N GLU A 17 11.52 7.37 4.62
CA GLU A 17 12.26 8.01 5.70
C GLU A 17 11.61 9.36 6.04
N CYS A 18 11.41 9.59 7.34
CA CYS A 18 10.85 10.85 7.82
C CYS A 18 11.99 11.86 8.05
N LEU A 19 12.08 12.84 7.16
CA LEU A 19 13.01 13.97 7.28
C LEU A 19 12.40 15.16 8.03
N SER A 20 11.09 15.12 8.29
CA SER A 20 10.34 16.16 8.99
C SER A 20 10.54 16.10 10.51
N ASP A 21 10.43 17.24 11.17
CA ASP A 21 10.40 17.35 12.64
C ASP A 21 9.08 16.80 13.24
N SER A 22 8.09 16.53 12.39
CA SER A 22 6.82 15.90 12.77
C SER A 22 6.73 14.47 12.22
N SER A 23 6.05 13.58 12.95
CA SER A 23 5.81 12.22 12.47
C SER A 23 4.94 12.18 11.22
N VAL A 24 5.19 11.18 10.38
CA VAL A 24 4.31 10.78 9.29
C VAL A 24 3.63 9.45 9.60
N PHE A 25 2.49 9.21 8.97
CA PHE A 25 1.68 8.04 9.24
C PHE A 25 1.42 7.33 7.92
N VAL A 26 1.66 6.02 7.87
CA VAL A 26 1.72 5.26 6.62
C VAL A 26 0.85 4.04 6.70
N GLN A 27 0.01 3.86 5.69
CA GLN A 27 -0.72 2.62 5.45
C GLN A 27 -0.15 1.95 4.21
N SER A 28 0.47 0.79 4.43
CA SER A 28 0.90 -0.12 3.37
C SER A 28 0.36 -1.51 3.67
N ARG A 29 -0.53 -2.01 2.79
CA ARG A 29 -1.15 -3.33 2.97
C ARG A 29 -0.12 -4.45 2.97
N LEU A 30 0.90 -4.37 2.10
CA LEU A 30 1.96 -5.37 2.07
C LEU A 30 2.77 -5.37 3.37
N CYS A 31 3.10 -4.18 3.88
CA CYS A 31 3.79 -4.07 5.17
C CYS A 31 2.94 -4.65 6.30
N SER A 32 1.63 -4.34 6.34
CA SER A 32 0.72 -4.89 7.34
C SER A 32 0.65 -6.42 7.28
N GLU A 33 0.52 -6.99 6.08
CA GLU A 33 0.47 -8.44 5.86
C GLU A 33 1.71 -9.15 6.43
N ILE A 34 2.91 -8.62 6.15
CA ILE A 34 4.19 -9.19 6.62
C ILE A 34 4.28 -9.21 8.15
N HIS A 35 3.75 -8.19 8.81
CA HIS A 35 3.81 -8.06 10.26
C HIS A 35 2.58 -8.67 10.96
N GLY A 36 1.65 -9.30 10.22
CA GLY A 36 0.42 -9.87 10.78
C GLY A 36 -0.55 -8.81 11.33
N PHE A 37 -0.47 -7.57 10.83
CA PHE A 37 -1.37 -6.49 11.22
C PHE A 37 -2.64 -6.49 10.36
N HIS A 38 -3.69 -5.83 10.86
CA HIS A 38 -4.89 -5.61 10.07
C HIS A 38 -4.55 -4.86 8.76
N PRO A 39 -5.16 -5.19 7.61
CA PRO A 39 -4.78 -4.60 6.31
C PRO A 39 -4.94 -3.08 6.22
N THR A 40 -5.70 -2.47 7.13
CA THR A 40 -5.90 -1.02 7.23
C THR A 40 -5.07 -0.35 8.32
N THR A 41 -4.19 -1.09 9.00
CA THR A 41 -3.30 -0.55 10.04
C THR A 41 -2.44 0.59 9.49
N VAL A 42 -2.31 1.63 10.30
CA VAL A 42 -1.53 2.83 10.01
C VAL A 42 -0.32 2.85 10.95
N VAL A 43 0.88 2.80 10.38
CA VAL A 43 2.14 2.79 11.10
C VAL A 43 2.68 4.22 11.21
N LYS A 44 3.03 4.64 12.43
CA LYS A 44 3.69 5.92 12.68
C LYS A 44 5.19 5.82 12.42
N ILE A 45 5.74 6.75 11.64
CA ILE A 45 7.18 6.93 11.44
C ILE A 45 7.60 8.22 12.16
N PRO A 46 8.33 8.13 13.29
CA PRO A 46 8.87 9.30 13.98
C PRO A 46 9.92 10.05 13.14
N PRO A 47 10.24 11.30 13.48
CA PRO A 47 11.36 12.04 12.88
C PRO A 47 12.65 11.22 12.89
N ALA A 48 13.42 11.29 11.80
CA ALA A 48 14.68 10.57 11.60
C ALA A 48 14.58 9.02 11.61
N CYS A 49 13.37 8.46 11.55
CA CYS A 49 13.15 7.02 11.38
C CYS A 49 12.80 6.68 9.93
N SER A 50 13.05 5.43 9.55
CA SER A 50 12.65 4.87 8.26
C SER A 50 11.83 3.58 8.43
N LEU A 51 10.99 3.31 7.43
CA LEU A 51 10.15 2.12 7.36
C LEU A 51 10.25 1.50 5.96
N ARG A 52 10.44 0.18 5.88
CA ARG A 52 10.26 -0.56 4.63
C ARG A 52 8.78 -0.74 4.37
N VAL A 53 8.25 0.00 3.40
CA VAL A 53 6.82 0.02 3.10
C VAL A 53 6.43 -0.99 2.03
N PHE A 54 7.37 -1.47 1.21
CA PHE A 54 7.08 -2.46 0.19
C PHE A 54 8.30 -3.34 -0.12
N SER A 55 8.07 -4.60 -0.49
CA SER A 55 9.11 -5.50 -1.01
C SER A 55 8.64 -6.21 -2.27
N ASN A 56 9.38 -6.04 -3.37
CA ASN A 56 9.06 -6.73 -4.63
C ASN A 56 9.10 -8.24 -4.49
N ARG A 57 10.03 -8.77 -3.68
CA ARG A 57 10.15 -10.21 -3.45
C ARG A 57 8.92 -10.77 -2.76
N GLU A 58 8.45 -10.07 -1.73
CA GLU A 58 7.27 -10.51 -0.98
C GLU A 58 6.00 -10.37 -1.80
N PHE A 59 5.88 -9.27 -2.55
CA PHE A 59 4.77 -9.07 -3.46
C PHE A 59 4.70 -10.17 -4.54
N ALA A 60 5.83 -10.55 -5.13
CA ALA A 60 5.88 -11.64 -6.10
C ALA A 60 5.44 -12.98 -5.48
N ARG A 61 5.83 -13.26 -4.23
CA ARG A 61 5.40 -14.45 -3.49
C ARG A 61 3.88 -14.46 -3.29
N ILE A 62 3.31 -13.34 -2.84
CA ILE A 62 1.86 -13.21 -2.65
C ILE A 62 1.13 -13.39 -3.99
N LEU A 63 1.55 -12.66 -5.03
CA LEU A 63 0.97 -12.74 -6.36
C LEU A 63 0.94 -14.19 -6.88
N HIS A 64 2.06 -14.92 -6.77
CA HIS A 64 2.14 -16.33 -7.16
C HIS A 64 1.14 -17.22 -6.41
N LEU A 65 0.95 -16.99 -5.11
CA LEU A 65 -0.02 -17.75 -4.30
C LEU A 65 -1.47 -17.34 -4.56
N THR A 66 -1.71 -16.11 -5.01
CA THR A 66 -3.04 -15.57 -5.29
C THR A 66 -3.57 -15.99 -6.66
N VAL A 67 -2.70 -16.17 -7.67
CA VAL A 67 -3.11 -16.56 -9.04
C VAL A 67 -4.02 -17.80 -9.09
N PRO A 68 -3.71 -18.92 -8.40
CA PRO A 68 -4.58 -20.10 -8.39
C PRO A 68 -5.97 -19.87 -7.75
N LEU A 69 -6.15 -18.80 -6.97
CA LEU A 69 -7.41 -18.46 -6.31
C LEU A 69 -8.39 -17.73 -7.25
N GLY A 70 -7.95 -17.37 -8.46
CA GLY A 70 -8.78 -16.75 -9.48
C GLY A 70 -8.64 -15.22 -9.55
N VAL A 71 -9.29 -14.65 -10.56
CA VAL A 71 -9.09 -13.24 -10.96
C VAL A 71 -9.55 -12.24 -9.90
N GLU A 72 -10.63 -12.53 -9.17
CA GLU A 72 -11.14 -11.68 -8.08
C GLU A 72 -10.11 -11.51 -6.96
N ALA A 73 -9.44 -12.59 -6.56
CA ALA A 73 -8.39 -12.54 -5.55
C ALA A 73 -7.19 -11.72 -6.03
N VAL A 74 -6.85 -11.81 -7.32
CA VAL A 74 -5.76 -10.99 -7.92
C VAL A 74 -6.15 -9.51 -8.01
N TYR A 75 -7.41 -9.20 -8.28
CA TYR A 75 -7.91 -7.81 -8.22
C TYR A 75 -7.79 -7.23 -6.80
N ASP A 76 -8.02 -8.02 -5.76
CA ASP A 76 -7.92 -7.53 -4.39
C ASP A 76 -6.49 -7.14 -3.98
N ILE A 77 -5.46 -7.84 -4.48
CA ILE A 77 -4.07 -7.50 -4.20
C ILE A 77 -3.56 -6.29 -5.00
N VAL A 78 -4.33 -5.75 -5.96
CA VAL A 78 -4.05 -4.44 -6.58
C VAL A 78 -3.91 -3.36 -5.51
N LYS A 79 -4.72 -3.43 -4.45
CA LYS A 79 -4.68 -2.53 -3.30
C LYS A 79 -3.35 -2.56 -2.54
N MET A 80 -2.51 -3.60 -2.71
CA MET A 80 -1.17 -3.67 -2.13
C MET A 80 -0.17 -2.76 -2.85
N CYS A 81 -0.46 -2.34 -4.07
CA CYS A 81 0.41 -1.46 -4.87
C CYS A 81 0.20 0.03 -4.58
N THR A 82 -0.71 0.35 -3.67
CA THR A 82 -1.04 1.70 -3.25
C THR A 82 -0.62 1.90 -1.80
N ILE A 83 0.12 2.97 -1.54
CA ILE A 83 0.55 3.37 -0.20
C ILE A 83 -0.05 4.74 0.10
N ARG A 84 -0.71 4.87 1.25
CA ARG A 84 -1.26 6.15 1.71
C ARG A 84 -0.40 6.68 2.84
N LEU A 85 -0.13 7.99 2.81
CA LEU A 85 0.69 8.65 3.81
C LEU A 85 0.06 9.98 4.20
N SER A 86 0.02 10.28 5.50
CA SER A 86 -0.37 11.60 6.01
C SER A 86 0.77 12.25 6.77
N PHE A 87 0.80 13.58 6.74
CA PHE A 87 1.78 14.39 7.45
C PHE A 87 1.17 14.90 8.76
N VAL A 88 1.95 14.85 9.86
CA VAL A 88 1.63 15.42 11.18
C VAL A 88 0.48 14.72 11.93
N LYS A 89 -0.59 14.29 11.25
CA LYS A 89 -1.82 13.75 11.86
C LYS A 89 -2.08 12.31 11.39
N GLY A 90 -2.19 11.38 12.33
CA GLY A 90 -2.58 10.00 12.06
C GLY A 90 -4.08 9.81 11.83
N TRP A 91 -4.43 8.66 11.27
CA TRP A 91 -5.79 8.19 11.04
C TRP A 91 -5.88 6.66 11.29
N GLY A 92 -7.10 6.13 11.36
CA GLY A 92 -7.39 4.72 11.60
C GLY A 92 -7.86 4.45 13.03
N ALA A 93 -7.92 3.17 13.40
CA ALA A 93 -8.55 2.70 14.64
C ALA A 93 -7.99 3.33 15.93
N GLU A 94 -6.72 3.73 15.92
CA GLU A 94 -6.04 4.33 17.08
C GLU A 94 -6.15 5.87 17.14
N TYR A 95 -6.84 6.49 16.18
CA TYR A 95 -6.91 7.95 16.04
C TYR A 95 -8.35 8.42 15.95
N HIS A 96 -8.58 9.71 16.25
CA HIS A 96 -9.90 10.33 16.11
C HIS A 96 -10.40 10.30 14.64
N ARG A 97 -9.48 10.45 13.68
CA ARG A 97 -9.76 10.41 12.24
C ARG A 97 -9.82 8.97 11.77
N GLN A 98 -10.94 8.52 11.23
CA GLN A 98 -11.06 7.14 10.72
C GLN A 98 -10.57 6.99 9.28
N ASP A 99 -10.70 8.05 8.47
CA ASP A 99 -10.29 8.06 7.07
C ASP A 99 -9.12 9.00 6.79
N VAL A 100 -8.26 8.63 5.84
CA VAL A 100 -7.11 9.45 5.41
C VAL A 100 -7.56 10.83 4.89
N THR A 101 -8.74 10.90 4.28
CA THR A 101 -9.34 12.15 3.76
C THR A 101 -9.70 13.14 4.86
N SER A 102 -9.78 12.69 6.12
CA SER A 102 -9.96 13.56 7.30
C SER A 102 -8.64 14.18 7.77
N THR A 103 -7.49 13.79 7.19
CA THR A 103 -6.19 14.37 7.49
C THR A 103 -5.95 15.61 6.61
N PRO A 104 -5.32 16.67 7.15
CA PRO A 104 -5.20 17.95 6.44
C PRO A 104 -4.25 17.89 5.23
N CYS A 105 -3.23 17.01 5.28
CA CYS A 105 -2.24 16.85 4.24
C CYS A 105 -1.88 15.37 4.12
N TRP A 106 -2.12 14.78 2.95
CA TRP A 106 -1.82 13.39 2.66
C TRP A 106 -1.48 13.20 1.18
N ILE A 107 -0.82 12.10 0.88
CA ILE A 107 -0.49 11.66 -0.48
C ILE A 107 -0.86 10.19 -0.65
N GLU A 108 -1.09 9.82 -1.90
CA GLU A 108 -1.23 8.44 -2.33
C GLU A 108 -0.13 8.11 -3.35
N VAL A 109 0.61 7.04 -3.08
CA VAL A 109 1.74 6.61 -3.89
C VAL A 109 1.37 5.30 -4.58
N HIS A 110 1.49 5.29 -5.92
CA HIS A 110 1.25 4.12 -6.75
C HIS A 110 2.57 3.50 -7.22
N LEU A 111 2.79 2.23 -6.89
CA LEU A 111 4.00 1.51 -7.25
C LEU A 111 3.88 0.92 -8.66
N ARG A 112 4.44 1.61 -9.65
CA ARG A 112 4.32 1.24 -11.07
C ARG A 112 4.86 -0.14 -11.42
N GLY A 113 5.98 -0.55 -10.82
CA GLY A 113 6.58 -1.88 -11.07
C GLY A 113 5.63 -3.03 -10.69
N PRO A 114 5.19 -3.10 -9.43
CA PRO A 114 4.16 -4.05 -8.99
C PRO A 114 2.86 -4.01 -9.81
N LEU A 115 2.36 -2.81 -10.14
CA LEU A 115 1.18 -2.65 -10.99
C LEU A 115 1.38 -3.26 -12.39
N PHE A 116 2.57 -3.10 -12.97
CA PHE A 116 2.90 -3.68 -14.26
C PHE A 116 2.95 -5.22 -14.21
N TRP A 117 3.44 -5.80 -13.11
CA TRP A 117 3.41 -7.26 -12.92
C TRP A 117 1.97 -7.78 -12.80
N LEU A 118 1.12 -7.07 -12.06
CA LEU A 118 -0.31 -7.40 -11.97
C LEU A 118 -1.01 -7.33 -13.32
N ASP A 119 -0.81 -6.25 -14.09
CA ASP A 119 -1.42 -6.10 -15.42
C ASP A 119 -1.06 -7.27 -16.34
N ARG A 120 0.21 -7.71 -16.31
CA ARG A 120 0.67 -8.83 -17.12
C ARG A 120 0.01 -10.17 -16.72
N VAL A 121 -0.21 -10.39 -15.43
CA VAL A 121 -0.91 -11.58 -14.93
C VAL A 121 -2.40 -11.52 -15.26
N LEU A 122 -3.07 -10.41 -14.95
CA LEU A 122 -4.51 -10.22 -15.17
C LEU A 122 -4.90 -10.41 -16.64
N ARG A 123 -4.08 -9.94 -17.58
CA ARG A 123 -4.29 -10.17 -19.03
C ARG A 123 -4.33 -11.64 -19.44
N GLN A 124 -3.78 -12.54 -18.63
CA GLN A 124 -3.75 -13.98 -18.89
C GLN A 124 -4.87 -14.74 -18.18
N MET A 125 -5.57 -14.14 -17.21
CA MET A 125 -6.50 -14.85 -16.32
C MET A 125 -7.95 -14.97 -16.82
N GLY A 126 -8.28 -14.39 -17.98
CA GLY A 126 -9.66 -14.36 -18.49
C GLY A 126 -10.60 -13.48 -17.64
N PRO A 127 -11.85 -13.27 -18.08
CA PRO A 127 -12.82 -12.46 -17.35
C PRO A 127 -13.28 -13.14 -16.05
N SER A 128 -13.84 -12.34 -15.13
CA SER A 128 -14.49 -12.87 -13.93
C SER A 128 -15.63 -13.82 -14.31
N PRO A 129 -15.76 -14.98 -13.63
CA PRO A 129 -16.85 -15.93 -13.89
C PRO A 129 -18.23 -15.40 -13.48
N ASN A 130 -18.29 -14.30 -12.71
CA ASN A 130 -19.55 -13.69 -12.29
C ASN A 130 -19.93 -12.56 -13.26
N PRO A 131 -20.91 -12.76 -14.16
CA PRO A 131 -21.35 -11.71 -15.06
C PRO A 131 -22.02 -10.57 -14.28
N VAL A 132 -21.62 -9.34 -14.57
CA VAL A 132 -22.28 -8.14 -14.04
C VAL A 132 -23.51 -7.86 -14.88
N SER A 133 -24.69 -7.83 -14.23
CA SER A 133 -25.94 -7.44 -14.89
C SER A 133 -25.89 -5.97 -15.29
N SER A 134 -26.33 -5.65 -16.52
CA SER A 134 -26.51 -4.27 -16.98
C SER A 134 -27.80 -3.63 -16.45
N VAL A 135 -28.62 -4.36 -15.70
CA VAL A 135 -29.84 -3.88 -15.04
C VAL A 135 -29.70 -4.19 -13.55
N SER A 136 -29.60 -3.14 -12.73
CA SER A 136 -29.50 -3.21 -11.27
C SER A 136 -30.81 -2.75 -10.63
#